data_AF-A0A7S0HAG7-F1
#
_entry.id   AF-A0A7S0HAG7-F1
#
_cell.length_a   1.000
_cell.length_b   1.000
_cell.length_c   1.000
_cell.angle_alpha   90.00
_cell.angle_beta   90.00
_cell.angle_gamma   90.00
#
_symmetry.space_group_name_H-M   'P 1'
#
loop_
_entity.id
_entity.type
_entity.pdbx_description
1 polymer ?
#
loop_
_entity_poly.entity_id
_entity_poly.type
_entity_poly.pdbx_seq_one_letter_code
_entity_poly.pdbx_strand_id
1 'polypeptide(L)'
;PLGVLQASAVAFAPPLPDDKLHAIRALGMGVENKVILRFVHCFWPKDVPYLQCTHPCVRFLNAHFFGKQHTLIAHLSPPLSHAEMSDKLLLDEVLSCLREMFGRPVPELADHVVTRWDKDEFSRGSY
;
A
#
# COMPACT_ATOMS: atom_id res chain seq x y z
N PRO A 1 10.06 -12.84 -7.83
CA PRO A 1 8.82 -12.10 -8.20
C PRO A 1 8.81 -11.76 -9.69
N LEU A 2 7.65 -11.57 -10.33
CA LEU A 2 7.58 -11.26 -11.76
C LEU A 2 8.32 -9.96 -12.10
N GLY A 3 8.14 -8.90 -11.30
CA GLY A 3 8.86 -7.62 -11.49
C GLY A 3 10.39 -7.75 -11.49
N VAL A 4 10.97 -8.67 -10.70
CA VAL A 4 12.42 -8.96 -10.71
C VAL A 4 12.86 -9.61 -12.02
N LEU A 5 12.06 -10.55 -12.55
CA LEU A 5 12.34 -11.19 -13.83
C LEU A 5 12.21 -10.18 -14.98
N GLN A 6 11.20 -9.31 -14.93
CA GLN A 6 11.01 -8.24 -15.92
C GLN A 6 12.16 -7.22 -15.93
N ALA A 7 12.74 -6.93 -14.76
CA ALA A 7 13.92 -6.08 -14.64
C ALA A 7 15.24 -6.75 -15.07
N SER A 8 15.21 -8.02 -15.47
CA SER A 8 16.41 -8.79 -15.86
C SER A 8 17.52 -8.77 -14.79
N ALA A 9 17.14 -8.71 -13.51
CA ALA A 9 18.09 -8.60 -12.40
C ALA A 9 18.81 -9.91 -12.04
N VAL A 10 18.43 -11.03 -12.67
CA VAL A 10 19.00 -12.36 -12.46
C VAL A 10 19.38 -12.95 -13.81
N ALA A 11 20.60 -13.49 -13.89
CA ALA A 11 21.08 -14.21 -15.07
C ALA A 11 20.78 -15.71 -14.95
N PHE A 12 20.34 -16.33 -16.04
CA PHE A 12 20.13 -17.77 -16.14
C PHE A 12 21.18 -18.39 -17.06
N ALA A 13 21.71 -19.55 -16.66
CA ALA A 13 22.66 -20.33 -17.44
C ALA A 13 22.17 -21.80 -17.49
N PRO A 14 21.66 -22.29 -18.64
CA PRO A 14 21.49 -21.58 -19.91
C PRO A 14 20.42 -20.47 -19.86
N PRO A 15 20.40 -19.53 -20.84
CA PRO A 15 19.35 -18.50 -20.92
C PRO A 15 17.94 -19.09 -21.00
N LEU A 16 16.95 -18.33 -20.54
CA LEU A 16 15.55 -18.72 -20.65
C LEU A 16 15.12 -18.78 -22.14
N PRO A 17 14.31 -19.78 -22.55
CA PRO A 17 13.76 -19.83 -23.90
C PRO A 17 12.85 -18.64 -24.23
N ASP A 18 12.70 -18.35 -25.52
CA ASP A 18 11.93 -17.19 -26.02
C ASP A 18 10.47 -17.18 -25.54
N ASP A 19 9.81 -18.33 -25.49
CA ASP A 19 8.42 -18.44 -25.02
C ASP A 19 8.28 -18.01 -23.55
N LYS A 20 9.28 -18.31 -22.70
CA LYS A 20 9.29 -17.88 -21.30
C LYS A 20 9.54 -16.39 -21.18
N LEU A 21 10.47 -15.85 -21.98
CA LEU A 21 10.74 -14.42 -22.02
C LEU A 21 9.52 -13.63 -22.53
N HIS A 22 8.80 -14.16 -23.51
CA HIS A 22 7.56 -13.57 -24.00
C HIS A 22 6.50 -13.54 -22.89
N ALA A 23 6.26 -14.66 -22.19
CA ALA A 23 5.32 -14.71 -21.08
C ALA A 23 5.66 -13.71 -19.96
N ILE A 24 6.95 -13.60 -19.59
CA ILE A 24 7.42 -12.65 -18.57
C ILE A 24 7.11 -11.20 -18.97
N ARG A 25 7.29 -10.83 -20.24
CA ARG A 25 7.00 -9.48 -20.74
C ARG A 25 5.50 -9.20 -20.88
N ALA A 26 4.71 -10.21 -21.22
CA ALA A 26 3.29 -10.06 -21.50
C ALA A 26 2.45 -9.95 -20.22
N LEU A 27 2.87 -10.57 -19.13
CA LEU A 27 2.16 -10.49 -17.84
C LEU A 27 2.37 -9.13 -17.18
N GLY A 28 1.30 -8.54 -16.65
CA GLY A 28 1.38 -7.32 -15.86
C GLY A 28 1.83 -7.59 -14.42
N MET A 29 2.64 -6.69 -13.85
CA MET A 29 2.97 -6.66 -12.43
C MET A 29 2.25 -5.46 -11.80
N GLY A 30 1.27 -5.72 -10.95
CA GLY A 30 0.49 -4.70 -10.26
C GLY A 30 1.23 -4.09 -9.07
N VAL A 31 0.74 -2.94 -8.60
CA VAL A 31 1.26 -2.27 -7.39
C VAL A 31 0.11 -1.84 -6.50
N GLU A 32 0.14 -2.32 -5.26
CA GLU A 32 -0.73 -1.92 -4.17
C GLU A 32 0.12 -1.58 -2.95
N ASN A 33 0.13 -0.31 -2.57
CA ASN A 33 0.91 0.19 -1.43
C ASN A 33 -0.01 0.45 -0.23
N LYS A 34 0.58 0.57 0.96
CA LYS A 34 -0.13 0.78 2.22
C LYS A 34 0.47 1.92 3.01
N VAL A 35 -0.39 2.65 3.71
CA VAL A 35 0.00 3.49 4.84
C VAL A 35 -0.55 2.87 6.11
N ILE A 36 0.35 2.37 6.95
CA ILE A 36 0.02 1.76 8.24
C ILE A 36 0.12 2.85 9.29
N LEU A 37 -0.96 3.07 10.04
CA LEU A 37 -1.12 4.17 10.97
C LEU A 37 -1.40 3.61 12.35
N ARG A 38 -0.54 3.88 13.33
CA ARG A 38 -0.79 3.55 14.73
C ARG A 38 -1.04 4.83 15.52
N PHE A 39 -2.23 4.98 16.07
CA PHE A 39 -2.63 6.14 16.85
C PHE A 39 -2.39 5.91 18.34
N VAL A 40 -2.30 6.99 19.11
CA VAL A 40 -2.22 6.91 20.59
C VAL A 40 -3.50 6.35 21.22
N HIS A 41 -4.66 6.53 20.57
CA HIS A 41 -5.94 5.91 20.93
C HIS A 41 -6.87 5.77 19.71
N CYS A 42 -7.84 4.87 19.78
CA CYS A 42 -8.87 4.73 18.74
C CYS A 42 -9.87 5.89 18.77
N PHE A 43 -10.18 6.43 17.59
CA PHE A 43 -11.20 7.46 17.38
C PHE A 43 -12.27 7.04 16.34
N TRP A 44 -12.24 5.77 15.92
CA TRP A 44 -13.15 5.14 14.97
C TRP A 44 -13.94 3.99 15.62
N PRO A 45 -15.02 3.47 15.00
CA PRO A 45 -15.72 2.29 15.47
C PRO A 45 -14.81 1.05 15.50
N LYS A 46 -14.68 0.39 16.65
CA LYS A 46 -13.71 -0.69 16.86
C LYS A 46 -14.19 -2.05 16.35
N ASP A 47 -15.50 -2.19 16.20
CA ASP A 47 -16.24 -3.42 15.90
C ASP A 47 -16.56 -3.61 14.42
N VAL A 48 -16.00 -2.76 13.54
CA VAL A 48 -16.11 -2.89 12.09
C VAL A 48 -14.75 -3.23 11.47
N PRO A 49 -14.66 -4.18 10.54
CA PRO A 49 -13.37 -4.59 9.94
C PRO A 49 -12.83 -3.61 8.90
N TYR A 50 -13.68 -2.79 8.29
CA TYR A 50 -13.33 -1.86 7.22
C TYR A 50 -14.02 -0.52 7.41
N LEU A 51 -13.36 0.55 6.94
CA LEU A 51 -13.94 1.89 6.82
C LEU A 51 -13.75 2.37 5.39
N GLN A 52 -14.76 3.02 4.83
CA GLN A 52 -14.72 3.58 3.47
C GLN A 52 -14.72 5.11 3.54
N CYS A 53 -13.82 5.73 2.79
CA CYS A 53 -13.83 7.17 2.50
C CYS A 53 -14.38 7.44 1.10
N THR A 54 -14.60 8.71 0.80
CA THR A 54 -14.97 9.21 -0.52
C THR A 54 -13.81 9.20 -1.52
N HIS A 55 -12.56 9.17 -1.04
CA HIS A 55 -11.39 9.12 -1.93
C HIS A 55 -11.37 7.79 -2.73
N PRO A 56 -11.32 7.83 -4.07
CA PRO A 56 -11.55 6.65 -4.91
C PRO A 56 -10.45 5.58 -4.79
N CYS A 57 -9.23 5.98 -4.40
CA CYS A 57 -8.07 5.09 -4.33
C CYS A 57 -7.69 4.64 -2.91
N VAL A 58 -8.42 5.07 -1.87
CA VAL A 58 -8.07 4.79 -0.47
C VAL A 58 -9.18 3.97 0.17
N ARG A 59 -8.80 2.90 0.86
CA ARG A 59 -9.71 2.13 1.71
C ARG A 59 -9.02 1.77 3.01
N PHE A 60 -9.73 1.78 4.12
CA PHE A 60 -9.14 1.49 5.42
C PHE A 60 -9.53 0.09 5.90
N LEU A 61 -8.54 -0.71 6.26
CA LEU A 61 -8.69 -1.89 7.08
C LEU A 61 -8.50 -1.49 8.55
N ASN A 62 -9.46 -1.84 9.39
CA ASN A 62 -9.38 -1.68 10.82
C ASN A 62 -8.54 -2.81 11.44
N ALA A 63 -7.23 -2.64 11.50
CA ALA A 63 -6.36 -3.66 12.09
C ALA A 63 -6.59 -3.83 13.61
N HIS A 64 -7.17 -2.83 14.30
CA HIS A 64 -7.64 -2.99 15.68
C HIS A 64 -8.68 -4.09 15.83
N PHE A 65 -9.63 -4.18 14.89
CA PHE A 65 -10.62 -5.26 14.86
C PHE A 65 -9.95 -6.65 14.84
N PHE A 66 -8.80 -6.76 14.18
CA PHE A 66 -7.99 -7.98 14.08
C PHE A 66 -6.90 -8.10 15.17
N GLY A 67 -7.01 -7.34 16.26
CA GLY A 67 -6.13 -7.42 17.43
C GLY A 67 -4.88 -6.54 17.38
N LYS A 68 -4.66 -5.76 16.33
CA LYS A 68 -3.57 -4.76 16.27
C LYS A 68 -4.03 -3.43 16.85
N GLN A 69 -3.81 -3.30 18.16
CA GLN A 69 -4.30 -2.18 18.96
C GLN A 69 -3.96 -0.82 18.33
N HIS A 70 -4.99 0.01 18.23
CA HIS A 70 -4.96 1.38 17.70
C HIS A 70 -4.38 1.52 16.28
N THR A 71 -4.47 0.47 15.45
CA THR A 71 -3.92 0.48 14.10
C THR A 71 -4.99 0.52 13.01
N LEU A 72 -4.82 1.40 12.04
CA LEU A 72 -5.49 1.40 10.74
C LEU A 72 -4.48 1.12 9.64
N ILE A 73 -4.90 0.44 8.58
CA ILE A 73 -4.11 0.27 7.37
C ILE A 73 -4.89 0.88 6.22
N ALA A 74 -4.36 1.96 5.64
CA ALA A 74 -4.87 2.50 4.40
C ALA A 74 -4.29 1.70 3.24
N HIS A 75 -5.14 1.01 2.49
CA HIS A 75 -4.80 0.41 1.21
C HIS A 75 -4.89 1.48 0.12
N LEU A 76 -3.82 1.59 -0.67
CA LEU A 76 -3.72 2.51 -1.78
C LEU A 76 -3.82 1.70 -3.07
N SER A 77 -4.87 1.96 -3.86
CA SER A 77 -5.01 1.41 -5.20
C SER A 77 -4.43 2.35 -6.26
N PRO A 78 -4.19 1.89 -7.49
CA PRO A 78 -3.86 2.78 -8.60
C PRO A 78 -4.94 3.87 -8.82
N PRO A 79 -4.57 5.05 -9.32
CA PRO A 79 -3.20 5.48 -9.62
C PRO A 79 -2.37 5.87 -8.39
N LEU A 80 -2.98 6.04 -7.21
CA LEU A 80 -2.29 6.55 -6.02
C LEU A 80 -1.16 5.61 -5.53
N SER A 81 -1.30 4.30 -5.71
CA SER A 81 -0.24 3.34 -5.36
C SER A 81 1.07 3.53 -6.14
N HIS A 82 1.00 4.14 -7.33
CA HIS A 82 2.13 4.47 -8.20
C HIS A 82 2.59 5.92 -8.06
N ALA A 83 2.03 6.70 -7.13
CA ALA A 83 2.32 8.12 -7.06
C ALA A 83 3.79 8.37 -6.66
N GLU A 84 4.51 9.10 -7.52
CA GLU A 84 5.87 9.60 -7.28
C GLU A 84 5.85 10.81 -6.33
N MET A 85 5.25 10.64 -5.17
CA MET A 85 5.21 11.63 -4.09
C MET A 85 6.00 11.12 -2.88
N SER A 86 6.37 12.01 -1.96
CA SER A 86 7.07 11.61 -0.73
C SER A 86 6.13 10.88 0.24
N ASP A 87 6.70 10.10 1.17
CA ASP A 87 5.93 9.41 2.20
C ASP A 87 5.11 10.38 3.06
N LYS A 88 5.66 11.57 3.32
CA LYS A 88 4.96 12.63 4.04
C LYS A 88 3.69 13.08 3.32
N LEU A 89 3.75 13.27 2.00
CA LEU A 89 2.58 13.71 1.22
C LEU A 89 1.52 12.60 1.16
N LEU A 90 1.90 11.34 0.99
CA LEU A 90 0.96 10.21 1.09
C LEU A 90 0.32 10.13 2.47
N LEU A 91 1.11 10.29 3.53
CA LEU A 91 0.61 10.31 4.89
C LEU A 91 -0.42 11.43 5.07
N ASP A 92 -0.08 12.65 4.65
CA ASP A 92 -0.97 13.82 4.78
C ASP A 92 -2.29 13.63 4.02
N GLU A 93 -2.26 13.05 2.82
CA GLU A 93 -3.44 12.69 2.00
C GLU A 93 -4.35 11.69 2.74
N VAL A 94 -3.75 10.61 3.26
CA VAL A 94 -4.49 9.59 4.02
C VAL A 94 -5.07 10.16 5.31
N LEU A 95 -4.32 11.01 6.03
CA LEU A 95 -4.82 11.69 7.21
C LEU A 95 -5.93 12.69 6.87
N SER A 96 -5.89 13.35 5.70
CA SER A 96 -7.00 14.19 5.22
C SER A 96 -8.28 13.38 5.03
N CYS A 97 -8.18 12.22 4.39
CA CYS A 97 -9.31 11.31 4.23
C CYS A 97 -9.96 10.96 5.59
N LEU A 98 -9.14 10.66 6.61
CA LEU A 98 -9.66 10.38 7.96
C LEU A 98 -10.30 11.61 8.62
N ARG A 99 -9.69 12.80 8.50
CA ARG A 99 -10.28 14.05 9.04
C ARG A 99 -11.64 14.35 8.41
N GLU A 100 -11.76 14.17 7.10
CA GLU A 100 -13.01 14.36 6.35
C GLU A 100 -14.07 13.34 6.75
N MET A 101 -13.72 12.05 6.82
CA MET A 101 -14.63 10.98 7.22
C MET A 101 -15.27 11.22 8.60
N PHE A 102 -14.48 11.71 9.56
CA PHE A 102 -14.92 11.87 10.95
C PHE A 102 -15.32 13.30 11.31
N GLY A 103 -15.12 14.27 10.40
CA GLY A 103 -15.47 15.68 10.62
C GLY A 103 -14.74 16.33 11.79
N ARG A 104 -13.56 15.81 12.19
CA ARG A 104 -12.81 16.26 13.36
C ARG A 104 -11.31 15.99 13.22
N PRO A 105 -10.46 16.69 14.00
CA PRO A 105 -9.04 16.37 14.07
C PRO A 105 -8.81 14.90 14.46
N VAL A 106 -7.86 14.27 13.79
CA VAL A 106 -7.39 12.92 14.14
C VAL A 106 -6.35 13.02 15.27
N PRO A 107 -6.29 12.05 16.20
CA PRO A 107 -5.27 12.00 17.23
C PRO A 107 -3.84 11.92 16.67
N GLU A 108 -2.87 12.16 17.55
CA GLU A 108 -1.46 11.96 17.22
C GLU A 108 -1.17 10.51 16.83
N LEU A 109 -0.27 10.35 15.85
CA LEU A 109 0.28 9.07 15.48
C LEU A 109 1.40 8.70 16.46
N ALA A 110 1.27 7.54 17.08
CA ALA A 110 2.39 6.92 17.80
C ALA A 110 3.46 6.42 16.82
N ASP A 111 3.06 6.00 15.61
CA ASP A 111 3.96 5.51 14.57
C ASP A 111 3.26 5.42 13.20
N HIS A 112 4.04 5.39 12.13
CA HIS A 112 3.52 5.11 10.79
C HIS A 112 4.57 4.47 9.87
N VAL A 113 4.10 3.71 8.87
CA VAL A 113 4.93 3.13 7.81
C VAL A 113 4.24 3.28 6.47
N VAL A 114 4.98 3.68 5.44
CA VAL A 114 4.53 3.68 4.05
C VAL A 114 5.26 2.58 3.29
N THR A 115 4.55 1.72 2.57
CA THR A 115 5.18 0.72 1.70
C THR A 115 5.43 1.27 0.30
N ARG A 116 6.47 0.77 -0.37
CA ARG A 116 6.88 1.12 -1.74
C ARG A 116 7.27 -0.13 -2.52
N TRP A 117 6.33 -1.04 -2.76
CA TRP A 117 6.60 -2.37 -3.32
C TRP A 117 7.21 -2.34 -4.72
N ASP A 118 6.88 -1.33 -5.51
CA ASP A 118 7.45 -1.07 -6.83
C ASP A 118 8.91 -0.59 -6.78
N LYS A 119 9.34 0.00 -5.66
CA LYS A 119 10.72 0.48 -5.43
C LYS A 119 11.60 -0.55 -4.72
N ASP A 120 11.02 -1.55 -4.07
CA ASP A 120 11.75 -2.67 -3.48
C ASP A 120 12.41 -3.51 -4.59
N GLU A 121 13.74 -3.59 -4.57
CA GLU A 121 14.53 -4.28 -5.59
C GLU A 121 14.26 -5.80 -5.67
N PHE A 122 13.80 -6.40 -4.56
CA PHE A 122 13.52 -7.83 -4.47
C PHE A 122 12.09 -8.19 -4.86
N SER A 123 11.23 -7.18 -5.02
CA SER A 123 9.81 -7.35 -5.36
C SER A 123 9.46 -6.72 -6.70
N ARG A 124 9.76 -5.42 -6.87
CA ARG A 124 9.46 -4.59 -8.06
C ARG A 124 7.98 -4.63 -8.44
N GLY A 125 7.12 -4.62 -7.45
CA GLY A 125 5.67 -4.69 -7.56
C GLY A 125 5.04 -5.54 -6.44
N SER A 126 3.73 -5.69 -6.48
CA SER A 126 2.95 -6.40 -5.46
C SER A 126 2.52 -7.81 -5.89
N TYR A 127 1.92 -7.96 -7.08
CA TYR A 127 1.40 -9.24 -7.60
C TYR A 127 1.23 -9.24 -9.12
#